data_AF-A0A1H8H688-F1
#
_entry.id   AF-A0A1H8H688-F1
#
_cell.length_a   1.000
_cell.length_b   1.000
_cell.length_c   1.000
_cell.angle_alpha   90.00
_cell.angle_beta   90.00
_cell.angle_gamma   90.00
#
_symmetry.space_group_name_H-M   'P 1'
#
loop_
_entity.id
_entity.type
_entity.pdbx_description
1 polymer ?
#
loop_
_entity_poly.entity_id
_entity_poly.type
_entity_poly.pdbx_seq_one_letter_code
_entity_poly.pdbx_strand_id
1 'polypeptide(L)'
;MTQPATTASETRSAMSAPSARRRWLGKAARWSVGGLALAGGGVPLSVLAGAQKEEHLADSVRTALSAAVQTSAPPVPVFSDRKSEMEYQNWLNVMKRRLGARMIDDFTRHEFLQTVWYESARAGLDVSLVLGLIQVESNFRKFAISAVGARGLMQVMPFWARVIGDGDASTLFHQQTNLRFGCVILRYYLQRENGNLFYALGRYNGSRGQAKYPNAVMAAQRNWAL
;
A
#
# COMPACT_ATOMS: atom_id res chain seq x y z
N MET A 1 -42.45 -83.82 9.33
CA MET A 1 -43.45 -82.77 9.63
C MET A 1 -43.03 -81.52 8.86
N THR A 2 -43.39 -81.48 7.58
CA THR A 2 -44.49 -80.65 6.99
C THR A 2 -44.09 -79.19 6.74
N GLN A 3 -43.56 -78.94 5.54
CA GLN A 3 -43.98 -77.82 4.68
C GLN A 3 -45.28 -78.22 3.96
N PRO A 4 -46.18 -77.31 3.47
CA PRO A 4 -45.90 -76.48 2.27
C PRO A 4 -46.65 -75.13 2.11
N ALA A 5 -46.11 -74.31 1.17
CA ALA A 5 -46.73 -73.48 0.11
C ALA A 5 -47.87 -72.46 0.47
N THR A 6 -48.06 -71.30 -0.19
CA THR A 6 -48.27 -71.06 -1.64
C THR A 6 -48.37 -69.54 -1.94
N THR A 7 -47.77 -69.09 -3.06
CA THR A 7 -48.23 -68.14 -4.13
C THR A 7 -48.79 -66.73 -3.77
N ALA A 8 -48.68 -65.63 -4.54
CA ALA A 8 -48.37 -65.37 -5.95
C ALA A 8 -47.90 -63.90 -6.17
N SER A 9 -47.35 -63.66 -7.36
CA SER A 9 -46.95 -62.40 -8.00
C SER A 9 -48.10 -61.54 -8.55
N GLU A 10 -47.88 -60.23 -8.71
CA GLU A 10 -48.35 -59.37 -9.84
C GLU A 10 -47.66 -57.98 -9.73
N THR A 11 -46.62 -57.69 -10.52
CA THR A 11 -46.58 -56.90 -11.79
C THR A 11 -46.91 -55.40 -11.76
N ARG A 12 -45.86 -54.61 -12.10
CA ARG A 12 -45.81 -53.39 -12.95
C ARG A 12 -46.44 -52.08 -12.42
N SER A 13 -45.59 -51.06 -12.25
CA SER A 13 -45.42 -50.00 -13.28
C SER A 13 -44.33 -49.00 -12.93
N ALA A 14 -43.58 -48.63 -13.97
CA ALA A 14 -42.51 -47.65 -13.99
C ALA A 14 -43.04 -46.20 -14.07
N MET A 15 -42.12 -45.25 -13.91
CA MET A 15 -42.05 -43.86 -14.43
C MET A 15 -41.72 -42.86 -13.32
N SER A 16 -40.42 -42.55 -13.11
CA SER A 16 -39.63 -41.51 -13.81
C SER A 16 -39.99 -40.08 -13.40
N ALA A 17 -39.11 -39.48 -12.59
CA ALA A 17 -39.03 -38.04 -12.37
C ALA A 17 -38.61 -37.31 -13.64
N PRO A 18 -39.03 -36.03 -13.79
CA PRO A 18 -38.15 -35.07 -14.44
C PRO A 18 -38.01 -33.76 -13.65
N SER A 19 -36.75 -33.33 -13.58
CA SER A 19 -36.31 -31.96 -13.35
C SER A 19 -37.00 -30.97 -14.30
N ALA A 20 -37.47 -29.84 -13.78
CA ALA A 20 -37.91 -28.71 -14.61
C ALA A 20 -37.30 -27.39 -14.13
N ARG A 21 -36.31 -26.93 -14.91
CA ARG A 21 -35.87 -25.54 -14.99
C ARG A 21 -37.07 -24.65 -15.35
N ARG A 22 -37.23 -23.50 -14.71
CA ARG A 22 -38.07 -22.41 -15.22
C ARG A 22 -37.22 -21.17 -15.47
N ARG A 23 -37.24 -20.73 -16.73
CA ARG A 23 -36.75 -19.43 -17.20
C ARG A 23 -37.95 -18.60 -17.65
N TRP A 24 -37.95 -17.34 -17.19
CA TRP A 24 -38.33 -16.08 -17.85
C TRP A 24 -39.76 -15.81 -18.35
N LEU A 25 -40.29 -14.67 -17.87
CA LEU A 25 -40.79 -13.46 -18.57
C LEU A 25 -41.39 -12.58 -17.44
N GLY A 26 -41.08 -11.31 -17.19
CA GLY A 26 -40.72 -10.18 -18.04
C GLY A 26 -41.75 -9.08 -17.78
N LYS A 27 -41.41 -8.05 -16.99
CA LYS A 27 -42.08 -6.73 -17.02
C LYS A 27 -41.06 -5.64 -16.68
N ALA A 28 -40.81 -4.80 -17.68
CA ALA A 28 -40.03 -3.58 -17.59
C ALA A 28 -40.77 -2.55 -16.72
N ALA A 29 -40.09 -2.00 -15.71
CA ALA A 29 -40.54 -0.82 -15.01
C ALA A 29 -39.69 0.37 -15.46
N ARG A 30 -40.39 1.37 -15.99
CA ARG A 30 -39.87 2.62 -16.54
C ARG A 30 -39.22 3.44 -15.41
N TRP A 31 -38.05 4.01 -15.70
CA TRP A 31 -37.36 4.94 -14.82
C TRP A 31 -38.05 6.30 -14.88
N SER A 32 -38.58 6.75 -13.76
CA SER A 32 -38.98 8.14 -13.55
C SER A 32 -37.83 8.84 -12.82
N VAL A 33 -37.26 9.86 -13.47
CA VAL A 33 -36.28 10.77 -12.88
C VAL A 33 -36.97 11.57 -11.78
N GLY A 34 -36.52 11.38 -10.54
CA GLY A 34 -36.94 12.17 -9.38
C GLY A 34 -35.75 12.27 -8.44
N GLY A 35 -35.11 13.44 -8.40
CA GLY A 35 -33.94 13.68 -7.60
C GLY A 35 -34.22 13.60 -6.11
N LEU A 36 -33.32 12.95 -5.39
CA LEU A 36 -33.07 13.25 -3.99
C LEU A 36 -31.56 13.11 -3.75
N ALA A 37 -30.88 14.25 -3.64
CA ALA A 37 -29.50 14.33 -3.21
C ALA A 37 -29.46 14.15 -1.69
N LEU A 38 -28.85 13.07 -1.21
CA LEU A 38 -28.35 12.98 0.16
C LEU A 38 -27.01 12.23 0.18
N ALA A 39 -25.96 13.04 0.34
CA ALA A 39 -24.81 12.86 1.21
C ALA A 39 -24.00 11.54 1.17
N GLY A 40 -22.73 11.69 0.74
CA GLY A 40 -21.62 11.24 1.60
C GLY A 40 -21.14 9.80 1.48
N GLY A 41 -21.21 9.19 0.29
CA GLY A 41 -20.47 7.96 0.02
C GLY A 41 -18.99 8.28 -0.22
N GLY A 42 -18.17 8.19 0.84
CA GLY A 42 -16.71 8.27 0.71
C GLY A 42 -16.23 7.19 -0.24
N VAL A 43 -15.83 7.58 -1.46
CA VAL A 43 -15.12 6.69 -2.39
C VAL A 43 -13.91 6.15 -1.63
N PRO A 44 -13.68 4.82 -1.55
CA PRO A 44 -12.47 4.32 -0.95
C PRO A 44 -11.32 4.93 -1.75
N LEU A 45 -10.55 5.83 -1.13
CA LEU A 45 -9.33 6.40 -1.70
C LEU A 45 -8.46 5.22 -2.11
N SER A 46 -8.53 4.92 -3.40
CA SER A 46 -7.83 3.82 -4.02
C SER A 46 -6.37 4.15 -3.83
N VAL A 47 -5.68 3.29 -3.12
CA VAL A 47 -4.23 3.38 -2.98
C VAL A 47 -3.66 3.46 -4.39
N LEU A 48 -2.96 4.54 -4.71
CA LEU A 48 -2.47 4.81 -6.06
C LEU A 48 -1.21 3.99 -6.39
N ALA A 49 -1.09 2.78 -5.83
CA ALA A 49 0.01 1.88 -6.11
C ALA A 49 -0.20 1.26 -7.50
N GLY A 50 0.74 1.54 -8.41
CA GLY A 50 0.79 0.91 -9.72
C GLY A 50 1.33 -0.52 -9.61
N ALA A 51 1.21 -1.27 -10.71
CA ALA A 51 1.72 -2.62 -10.81
C ALA A 51 3.23 -2.62 -11.09
N GLN A 52 4.04 -2.15 -10.13
CA GLN A 52 5.50 -2.24 -10.20
C GLN A 52 5.91 -3.70 -10.46
N LYS A 53 6.76 -3.89 -11.47
CA LYS A 53 7.29 -5.20 -11.84
C LYS A 53 8.65 -5.42 -11.20
N GLU A 54 8.91 -6.65 -10.77
CA GLU A 54 10.23 -7.07 -10.31
C GLU A 54 11.21 -6.98 -11.50
N GLU A 55 12.35 -6.33 -11.27
CA GLU A 55 13.42 -6.19 -12.25
C GLU A 55 14.67 -6.90 -11.76
N HIS A 56 15.43 -7.52 -12.66
CA HIS A 56 16.66 -8.21 -12.28
C HIS A 56 17.71 -7.20 -11.81
N LEU A 57 18.17 -7.35 -10.57
CA LEU A 57 19.26 -6.56 -10.00
C LEU A 57 20.60 -7.27 -10.24
N ALA A 58 21.64 -6.51 -10.57
CA ALA A 58 23.00 -7.03 -10.47
C ALA A 58 23.30 -7.42 -9.02
N ASP A 59 24.10 -8.47 -8.82
CA ASP A 59 24.38 -8.99 -7.47
C ASP A 59 25.00 -7.94 -6.55
N SER A 60 25.90 -7.09 -7.08
CA SER A 60 26.47 -5.98 -6.33
C SER A 60 25.43 -4.98 -5.84
N VAL A 61 24.43 -4.65 -6.68
CA VAL A 61 23.31 -3.78 -6.33
C VAL A 61 22.45 -4.45 -5.27
N ARG A 62 22.12 -5.73 -5.45
CA ARG A 62 21.34 -6.51 -4.47
C ARG A 62 22.02 -6.52 -3.10
N THR A 63 23.32 -6.81 -3.05
CA THR A 63 24.10 -6.82 -1.80
C THR A 63 24.10 -5.45 -1.13
N ALA A 64 24.33 -4.37 -1.89
CA ALA A 64 24.33 -3.01 -1.35
C ALA A 64 22.96 -2.61 -0.77
N LEU A 65 21.87 -2.93 -1.48
CA LEU A 65 20.52 -2.65 -0.99
C LEU A 65 20.15 -3.51 0.22
N SER A 66 20.58 -4.77 0.26
CA SER A 66 20.35 -5.66 1.40
C SER A 66 21.03 -5.14 2.66
N ALA A 67 22.29 -4.72 2.54
CA ALA A 67 23.01 -4.08 3.63
C ALA A 67 22.31 -2.79 4.11
N ALA A 68 21.73 -2.01 3.18
CA ALA A 68 21.05 -0.75 3.50
C ALA A 68 19.71 -0.94 4.25
N VAL A 69 19.08 -2.11 4.17
CA VAL A 69 17.80 -2.38 4.87
C VAL A 69 17.96 -3.12 6.20
N GLN A 70 19.09 -3.81 6.43
CA GLN A 70 19.31 -4.67 7.61
C GLN A 70 19.72 -3.95 8.92
N THR A 71 19.78 -2.61 8.96
CA THR A 71 20.20 -1.87 10.18
C THR A 71 19.17 -1.95 11.32
N SER A 72 19.58 -1.66 12.56
CA SER A 72 18.69 -1.61 13.74
C SER A 72 17.74 -0.39 13.75
N ALA A 73 16.95 -0.27 14.84
CA ALA A 73 16.00 0.81 15.16
C ALA A 73 16.54 2.21 14.80
N PRO A 74 15.68 3.15 14.34
CA PRO A 74 16.15 4.48 14.01
C PRO A 74 16.58 5.14 15.33
N PRO A 75 17.81 5.67 15.42
CA PRO A 75 18.24 6.39 16.60
C PRO A 75 17.37 7.64 16.78
N VAL A 76 17.18 8.05 18.03
CA VAL A 76 16.66 9.38 18.34
C VAL A 76 17.56 10.40 17.64
N PRO A 77 17.02 11.39 16.90
CA PRO A 77 17.84 12.39 16.24
C PRO A 77 18.74 13.13 17.24
N VAL A 78 20.05 13.11 16.98
CA VAL A 78 21.05 13.86 17.75
C VAL A 78 21.60 14.97 16.86
N PHE A 79 21.67 16.18 17.40
CA PHE A 79 22.09 17.37 16.67
C PHE A 79 23.43 17.88 17.20
N SER A 80 24.32 18.31 16.30
CA SER A 80 25.62 18.88 16.64
C SER A 80 25.52 20.26 17.28
N ASP A 81 24.45 21.00 16.96
CA ASP A 81 24.27 22.38 17.36
C ASP A 81 22.80 22.70 17.65
N ARG A 82 22.60 23.76 18.44
CA ARG A 82 21.29 24.23 18.87
C ARG A 82 20.41 24.72 17.72
N LYS A 83 21.00 25.23 16.64
CA LYS A 83 20.23 25.76 15.51
C LYS A 83 19.51 24.62 14.79
N SER A 84 20.23 23.55 14.42
CA SER A 84 19.63 22.37 13.81
C SER A 84 18.63 21.66 14.72
N GLU A 85 18.89 21.63 16.03
CA GLU A 85 17.92 21.13 17.02
C GLU A 85 16.61 21.95 16.97
N MET A 86 16.69 23.29 17.00
CA MET A 86 15.52 24.15 16.92
C MET A 86 14.76 24.03 15.60
N GLU A 87 15.48 23.93 14.46
CA GLU A 87 14.88 23.70 13.14
C GLU A 87 14.09 22.39 13.11
N TYR A 88 14.68 21.31 13.63
CA TYR A 88 14.01 20.02 13.77
C TYR A 88 12.78 20.10 14.68
N GLN A 89 12.87 20.76 15.83
CA GLN A 89 11.73 20.91 16.75
C GLN A 89 10.60 21.74 16.13
N ASN A 90 10.93 22.83 15.43
CA ASN A 90 9.94 23.60 14.67
C ASN A 90 9.27 22.73 13.60
N TRP A 91 10.07 21.97 12.84
CA TRP A 91 9.55 21.05 11.82
C TRP A 91 8.61 20.02 12.44
N LEU A 92 9.04 19.36 13.50
CA LEU A 92 8.28 18.33 14.20
C LEU A 92 6.94 18.88 14.69
N ASN A 93 6.94 20.07 15.31
CA ASN A 93 5.73 20.71 15.80
C ASN A 93 4.74 21.06 14.68
N VAL A 94 5.22 21.57 13.53
CA VAL A 94 4.36 21.85 12.38
C VAL A 94 3.78 20.56 11.80
N MET A 95 4.61 19.53 11.60
CA MET A 95 4.16 18.26 11.01
C MET A 95 3.22 17.49 11.95
N LYS A 96 3.46 17.51 13.27
CA LYS A 96 2.52 16.94 14.26
C LYS A 96 1.13 17.56 14.15
N ARG A 97 1.02 18.87 13.90
CA ARG A 97 -0.28 19.52 13.67
C ARG A 97 -0.91 19.09 12.34
N ARG A 98 -0.17 19.14 11.23
CA ARG A 98 -0.66 18.77 9.89
C ARG A 98 -1.14 17.31 9.81
N LEU A 99 -0.51 16.42 10.56
CA LEU A 99 -0.81 14.99 10.57
C LEU A 99 -1.92 14.60 11.57
N GLY A 100 -2.40 15.53 12.40
CA GLY A 100 -3.26 15.21 13.54
C GLY A 100 -4.57 14.53 13.20
N ALA A 101 -5.19 14.87 12.07
CA ALA A 101 -6.41 14.22 11.61
C ALA A 101 -6.20 12.80 11.06
N ARG A 102 -4.95 12.42 10.71
CA ARG A 102 -4.62 11.12 10.10
C ARG A 102 -3.99 10.14 11.08
N MET A 103 -3.31 10.65 12.11
CA MET A 103 -2.69 9.85 13.18
C MET A 103 -3.09 10.45 14.53
N ILE A 104 -4.21 10.00 15.10
CA ILE A 104 -4.81 10.62 16.29
C ILE A 104 -3.89 10.49 17.51
N ASP A 105 -3.30 9.32 17.72
CA ASP A 105 -2.38 9.07 18.83
C ASP A 105 -1.08 9.89 18.69
N ASP A 106 -0.77 10.70 19.70
CA ASP A 106 0.37 11.63 19.66
C ASP A 106 1.72 10.90 19.69
N PHE A 107 1.80 9.81 20.46
CA PHE A 107 3.00 8.99 20.57
C PHE A 107 3.34 8.35 19.22
N THR A 108 2.39 7.65 18.61
CA THR A 108 2.53 7.06 17.27
C THR A 108 2.90 8.10 16.22
N ARG A 109 2.26 9.29 16.27
CA ARG A 109 2.55 10.39 15.35
C ARG A 109 3.97 10.91 15.51
N HIS A 110 4.43 11.06 16.75
CA HIS A 110 5.80 11.48 17.05
C HIS A 110 6.82 10.47 16.56
N GLU A 111 6.64 9.18 16.88
CA GLU A 111 7.51 8.10 16.40
C GLU A 111 7.54 8.01 14.87
N PHE A 112 6.38 8.15 14.22
CA PHE A 112 6.29 8.19 12.76
C PHE A 112 7.12 9.32 12.16
N LEU A 113 6.97 10.55 12.67
CA LEU A 113 7.68 11.70 12.14
C LEU A 113 9.20 11.59 12.39
N GLN A 114 9.61 11.16 13.57
CA GLN A 114 11.02 10.86 13.86
C GLN A 114 11.59 9.83 12.88
N THR A 115 10.86 8.73 12.67
CA THR A 115 11.30 7.66 11.78
C THR A 115 11.38 8.16 10.33
N VAL A 116 10.37 8.87 9.83
CA VAL A 116 10.37 9.41 8.46
C VAL A 116 11.53 10.38 8.26
N TRP A 117 11.77 11.27 9.22
CA TRP A 117 12.88 12.23 9.16
C TRP A 117 14.22 11.50 9.05
N TYR A 118 14.46 10.52 9.94
CA TYR A 118 15.71 9.75 9.96
C TYR A 118 15.91 8.93 8.69
N GLU A 119 14.90 8.17 8.27
CA GLU A 119 14.97 7.30 7.10
C GLU A 119 15.16 8.10 5.80
N SER A 120 14.54 9.28 5.70
CA SER A 120 14.74 10.20 4.57
C SER A 120 16.17 10.74 4.55
N ALA A 121 16.66 11.27 5.68
CA ALA A 121 18.01 11.83 5.79
C ALA A 121 19.07 10.78 5.47
N ARG A 122 18.94 9.56 6.03
CA ARG A 122 19.88 8.46 5.77
C ARG A 122 19.91 8.04 4.30
N ALA A 123 18.76 8.04 3.63
CA ALA A 123 18.68 7.76 2.20
C ALA A 123 19.08 8.96 1.31
N GLY A 124 19.36 10.14 1.91
CA GLY A 124 19.63 11.38 1.19
C GLY A 124 18.44 11.84 0.35
N LEU A 125 17.24 11.70 0.91
CA LEU A 125 15.96 12.12 0.34
C LEU A 125 15.41 13.31 1.13
N ASP A 126 14.68 14.17 0.42
CA ASP A 126 13.93 15.25 1.05
C ASP A 126 12.76 14.69 1.88
N VAL A 127 12.62 15.14 3.13
CA VAL A 127 11.59 14.65 4.06
C VAL A 127 10.18 14.97 3.56
N SER A 128 9.98 16.14 2.95
CA SER A 128 8.68 16.54 2.39
C SER A 128 8.30 15.68 1.18
N LEU A 129 9.27 15.25 0.38
CA LEU A 129 9.05 14.31 -0.72
C LEU A 129 8.55 12.96 -0.20
N VAL A 130 9.20 12.43 0.84
CA VAL A 130 8.81 11.14 1.43
C VAL A 130 7.42 11.22 2.07
N LEU A 131 7.11 12.31 2.80
CA LEU A 131 5.76 12.54 3.34
C LEU A 131 4.70 12.66 2.23
N GLY A 132 5.01 13.36 1.13
CA GLY A 132 4.15 13.48 -0.04
C GLY A 132 3.89 12.13 -0.70
N LEU A 133 4.91 11.30 -0.85
CA LEU A 133 4.78 9.93 -1.36
C LEU A 133 3.89 9.08 -0.45
N ILE A 134 4.13 9.08 0.86
CA ILE A 134 3.30 8.33 1.84
C ILE A 134 1.84 8.77 1.77
N GLN A 135 1.58 10.06 1.60
CA GLN A 135 0.23 10.58 1.43
C GLN A 135 -0.47 9.96 0.21
N VAL A 136 0.21 9.92 -0.95
CA VAL A 136 -0.34 9.37 -2.19
C VAL A 136 -0.50 7.85 -2.11
N GLU A 137 0.47 7.16 -1.51
CA GLU A 137 0.49 5.72 -1.43
C GLU A 137 -0.55 5.20 -0.43
N SER A 138 -0.48 5.60 0.83
CA SER A 138 -1.33 5.00 1.87
C SER A 138 -2.29 5.98 2.52
N ASN A 139 -2.14 7.28 2.27
CA ASN A 139 -2.71 8.33 3.11
C ASN A 139 -2.39 8.08 4.61
N PHE A 140 -1.13 7.70 4.88
CA PHE A 140 -0.59 7.42 6.22
C PHE A 140 -1.21 6.20 6.94
N ARG A 141 -1.85 5.29 6.22
CA ARG A 141 -2.40 4.04 6.76
C ARG A 141 -1.33 2.96 6.86
N LYS A 142 -0.86 2.66 8.08
CA LYS A 142 0.19 1.66 8.36
C LYS A 142 -0.11 0.26 7.82
N PHE A 143 -1.37 -0.16 7.84
CA PHE A 143 -1.80 -1.50 7.41
C PHE A 143 -2.44 -1.51 6.01
N ALA A 144 -2.17 -0.51 5.18
CA ALA A 144 -2.70 -0.46 3.82
C ALA A 144 -2.19 -1.62 2.95
N ILE A 145 -3.10 -2.22 2.19
CA ILE A 145 -2.81 -3.21 1.15
C ILE A 145 -3.50 -2.73 -0.13
N SER A 146 -2.74 -2.60 -1.22
CA SER A 146 -3.32 -2.28 -2.52
C SER A 146 -3.91 -3.51 -3.21
N ALA A 147 -4.71 -3.30 -4.26
CA ALA A 147 -5.26 -4.37 -5.09
C ALA A 147 -4.17 -5.23 -5.76
N VAL A 148 -2.98 -4.66 -5.99
CA VAL A 148 -1.82 -5.36 -6.57
C VAL A 148 -0.87 -5.93 -5.51
N GLY A 149 -1.23 -5.83 -4.22
CA GLY A 149 -0.52 -6.48 -3.12
C GLY A 149 0.58 -5.65 -2.46
N ALA A 150 0.77 -4.39 -2.85
CA ALA A 150 1.69 -3.46 -2.18
C ALA A 150 1.29 -3.21 -0.72
N ARG A 151 2.27 -3.06 0.20
CA ARG A 151 2.03 -3.07 1.65
C ARG A 151 2.58 -1.85 2.38
N GLY A 152 1.85 -1.41 3.39
CA GLY A 152 2.27 -0.41 4.37
C GLY A 152 2.29 1.04 3.87
N LEU A 153 2.98 1.91 4.63
CA LEU A 153 2.96 3.37 4.47
C LEU A 153 3.41 3.85 3.08
N MET A 154 4.51 3.30 2.58
CA MET A 154 5.10 3.62 1.28
C MET A 154 4.74 2.59 0.18
N GLN A 155 3.79 1.69 0.46
CA GLN A 155 3.29 0.67 -0.47
C GLN A 155 4.41 -0.10 -1.17
N VAL A 156 5.27 -0.71 -0.36
CA VAL A 156 6.38 -1.54 -0.86
C VAL A 156 5.82 -2.86 -1.38
N MET A 157 6.24 -3.26 -2.57
CA MET A 157 5.85 -4.55 -3.14
C MET A 157 6.51 -5.73 -2.40
N PRO A 158 5.79 -6.83 -2.12
CA PRO A 158 6.32 -7.98 -1.38
C PRO A 158 7.61 -8.59 -1.95
N PHE A 159 7.83 -8.51 -3.27
CA PHE A 159 9.04 -9.07 -3.85
C PHE A 159 10.31 -8.38 -3.33
N TRP A 160 10.26 -7.11 -2.94
CA TRP A 160 11.42 -6.42 -2.37
C TRP A 160 11.88 -7.07 -1.07
N ALA A 161 10.96 -7.55 -0.23
CA ALA A 161 11.32 -8.29 0.99
C ALA A 161 12.12 -9.55 0.66
N ARG A 162 11.83 -10.22 -0.48
CA ARG A 162 12.61 -11.38 -0.95
C ARG A 162 13.94 -10.99 -1.60
N VAL A 163 13.96 -9.88 -2.34
CA VAL A 163 15.10 -9.50 -3.17
C VAL A 163 16.22 -8.88 -2.32
N ILE A 164 15.86 -8.05 -1.34
CA ILE A 164 16.81 -7.28 -0.51
C ILE A 164 16.58 -7.46 1.00
N GLY A 165 15.59 -8.23 1.43
CA GLY A 165 15.28 -8.47 2.85
C GLY A 165 15.49 -9.92 3.28
N ASP A 166 14.78 -10.32 4.33
CA ASP A 166 14.75 -11.69 4.87
C ASP A 166 13.69 -12.59 4.20
N GLY A 167 12.95 -12.06 3.23
CA GLY A 167 11.86 -12.74 2.53
C GLY A 167 10.50 -12.63 3.21
N ASP A 168 10.39 -12.16 4.45
CA ASP A 168 9.11 -12.03 5.13
C ASP A 168 8.41 -10.71 4.77
N ALA A 169 7.48 -10.79 3.83
CA ALA A 169 6.67 -9.65 3.42
C ALA A 169 5.71 -9.14 4.53
N SER A 170 5.51 -9.86 5.64
CA SER A 170 4.71 -9.38 6.77
C SER A 170 5.40 -8.21 7.48
N THR A 171 6.74 -8.20 7.46
CA THR A 171 7.55 -7.14 8.09
C THR A 171 7.33 -5.77 7.43
N LEU A 172 6.82 -5.73 6.20
CA LEU A 172 6.45 -4.50 5.49
C LEU A 172 5.27 -3.75 6.15
N PHE A 173 4.61 -4.32 7.16
CA PHE A 173 3.66 -3.58 8.01
C PHE A 173 4.30 -2.95 9.24
N HIS A 174 5.55 -3.27 9.57
CA HIS A 174 6.30 -2.56 10.59
C HIS A 174 6.73 -1.19 10.04
N GLN A 175 6.42 -0.13 10.78
CA GLN A 175 6.60 1.26 10.34
C GLN A 175 8.02 1.54 9.88
N GLN A 176 9.00 1.19 10.73
CA GLN A 176 10.39 1.44 10.43
C GLN A 176 10.86 0.65 9.21
N THR A 177 10.59 -0.66 9.16
CA THR A 177 10.96 -1.50 8.02
C THR A 177 10.36 -0.97 6.73
N ASN A 178 9.07 -0.59 6.74
CA ASN A 178 8.40 -0.07 5.55
C ASN A 178 9.02 1.24 5.05
N LEU A 179 9.26 2.19 5.96
CA LEU A 179 9.88 3.48 5.64
C LEU A 179 11.32 3.30 5.14
N ARG A 180 12.06 2.37 5.73
CA ARG A 180 13.41 2.01 5.30
C ARG A 180 13.45 1.46 3.90
N PHE A 181 12.63 0.44 3.64
CA PHE A 181 12.54 -0.16 2.31
C PHE A 181 12.13 0.90 1.28
N GLY A 182 11.05 1.65 1.55
CA GLY A 182 10.57 2.66 0.62
C GLY A 182 11.62 3.74 0.31
N CYS A 183 12.35 4.23 1.32
CA CYS A 183 13.41 5.23 1.12
C CYS A 183 14.60 4.66 0.34
N VAL A 184 15.05 3.44 0.66
CA VAL A 184 16.15 2.76 -0.05
C VAL A 184 15.79 2.50 -1.51
N ILE A 185 14.57 2.02 -1.78
CA ILE A 185 14.06 1.75 -3.13
C ILE A 185 13.92 3.06 -3.94
N LEU A 186 13.37 4.13 -3.33
CA LEU A 186 13.25 5.42 -4.01
C LEU A 186 14.63 6.01 -4.34
N ARG A 187 15.59 5.93 -3.41
CA ARG A 187 16.98 6.37 -3.65
C ARG A 187 17.64 5.59 -4.78
N TYR A 188 17.45 4.28 -4.81
CA TYR A 188 17.93 3.43 -5.90
C TYR A 188 17.35 3.87 -7.26
N TYR A 189 16.03 4.10 -7.33
CA TYR A 189 15.42 4.55 -8.58
C TYR A 189 15.84 5.96 -9.00
N LEU A 190 16.09 6.86 -8.06
CA LEU A 190 16.68 8.17 -8.35
C LEU A 190 18.06 8.03 -8.99
N GLN A 191 18.93 7.19 -8.44
CA GLN A 191 20.25 6.94 -9.02
C GLN A 191 20.13 6.34 -10.42
N ARG A 192 19.25 5.36 -10.59
CA ARG A 192 19.01 4.68 -11.87
C ARG A 192 18.42 5.58 -12.95
N GLU A 193 17.71 6.62 -12.56
CA GLU A 193 17.16 7.65 -13.45
C GLU A 193 18.02 8.92 -13.50
N ASN A 194 19.31 8.83 -13.12
CA ASN A 194 20.27 9.94 -13.16
C ASN A 194 19.78 11.19 -12.43
N GLY A 195 19.12 11.00 -11.28
CA GLY A 195 18.55 12.08 -10.47
C GLY A 195 17.21 12.62 -10.96
N ASN A 196 16.66 12.10 -12.05
CA ASN A 196 15.37 12.56 -12.56
C ASN A 196 14.21 12.05 -11.68
N LEU A 197 13.69 12.93 -10.83
CA LEU A 197 12.61 12.61 -9.88
C LEU A 197 11.33 12.13 -10.58
N PHE A 198 10.97 12.71 -11.73
CA PHE A 198 9.77 12.32 -12.46
C PHE A 198 9.83 10.84 -12.89
N TYR A 199 10.93 10.43 -13.51
CA TYR A 199 11.09 9.03 -13.91
C TYR A 199 11.29 8.09 -12.73
N ALA A 200 11.99 8.52 -11.68
CA ALA A 200 12.19 7.73 -10.47
C ALA A 200 10.87 7.41 -9.78
N LEU A 201 9.99 8.41 -9.58
CA LEU A 201 8.64 8.21 -9.04
C LEU A 201 7.80 7.31 -9.95
N GLY A 202 7.87 7.51 -11.27
CA GLY A 202 7.21 6.64 -12.22
C GLY A 202 7.66 5.17 -12.11
N ARG A 203 8.97 4.91 -11.93
CA ARG A 203 9.47 3.55 -11.67
C ARG A 203 9.08 2.99 -10.32
N TYR A 204 9.14 3.82 -9.27
CA TYR A 204 8.74 3.45 -7.92
C TYR A 204 7.29 2.92 -7.92
N ASN A 205 6.41 3.58 -8.66
CA ASN A 205 5.02 3.18 -8.82
C ASN A 205 4.78 2.04 -9.83
N GLY A 206 5.63 1.92 -10.85
CA GLY A 206 5.39 1.04 -12.00
C GLY A 206 4.69 1.70 -13.20
N SER A 207 4.63 3.03 -13.24
CA SER A 207 4.03 3.86 -14.30
C SER A 207 5.05 4.78 -15.00
N ARG A 208 6.30 4.32 -15.16
CA ARG A 208 7.40 5.11 -15.74
C ARG A 208 6.99 5.76 -17.07
N GLY A 209 7.20 7.07 -17.17
CA GLY A 209 6.83 7.87 -18.35
C GLY A 209 5.42 8.46 -18.30
N GLN A 210 4.59 8.09 -17.31
CA GLN A 210 3.26 8.66 -17.12
C GLN A 210 3.29 9.77 -16.06
N ALA A 211 2.65 10.90 -16.35
CA ALA A 211 2.73 12.07 -15.49
C ALA A 211 1.83 12.02 -14.25
N LYS A 212 0.75 11.22 -14.28
CA LYS A 212 -0.30 11.22 -13.24
C LYS A 212 0.27 10.98 -11.84
N TYR A 213 1.06 9.93 -11.66
CA TYR A 213 1.60 9.56 -10.34
C TYR A 213 2.68 10.54 -9.85
N PRO A 214 3.74 10.86 -10.62
CA PRO A 214 4.74 11.84 -10.18
C PRO A 214 4.14 13.19 -9.84
N ASN A 215 3.19 13.69 -10.65
CA ASN A 215 2.53 14.96 -10.38
C ASN A 215 1.70 14.93 -9.09
N ALA A 216 1.04 13.81 -8.79
CA ALA A 216 0.30 13.66 -7.54
C ALA A 216 1.25 13.71 -6.32
N VAL A 217 2.40 13.04 -6.37
CA VAL A 217 3.39 13.04 -5.30
C VAL A 217 4.01 14.43 -5.11
N MET A 218 4.44 15.07 -6.20
CA MET A 218 5.00 16.44 -6.14
C MET A 218 3.95 17.47 -5.68
N ALA A 219 2.68 17.27 -6.03
CA ALA A 219 1.60 18.11 -5.51
C ALA A 219 1.37 17.89 -4.01
N ALA A 220 1.41 16.64 -3.55
CA ALA A 220 1.31 16.31 -2.13
C ALA A 220 2.51 16.87 -1.34
N GLN A 221 3.73 16.76 -1.87
CA GLN A 221 4.98 17.25 -1.27
C GLN A 221 4.88 18.72 -0.86
N ARG A 222 4.25 19.58 -1.67
CA ARG A 222 4.07 21.01 -1.36
C ARG A 222 3.35 21.26 -0.03
N ASN A 223 2.50 20.33 0.41
CA ASN A 223 1.81 20.43 1.70
C ASN A 223 2.69 20.05 2.90
N TRP A 224 3.89 19.52 2.65
CA TRP A 224 4.83 19.02 3.65
C TRP A 224 6.15 19.78 3.69
N ALA A 225 6.34 20.74 2.77
CA ALA A 225 7.45 21.69 2.83
C ALA A 225 7.25 22.70 3.98
N LEU A 226 8.37 23.22 4.50
CA LEU A 226 8.46 24.32 5.45
C LEU A 226 9.13 25.53 4.81
#